data_AF-A0A353PXD8-F1
#
_entry.id   AF-A0A353PXD8-F1
#
_cell.length_a   1.000
_cell.length_b   1.000
_cell.length_c   1.000
_cell.angle_alpha   90.00
_cell.angle_beta   90.00
_cell.angle_gamma   90.00
#
_symmetry.space_group_name_H-M   'P 1'
#
loop_
_entity.id
_entity.type
_entity.pdbx_description
1 polymer ?
#
loop_
_entity_poly.entity_id
_entity_poly.type
_entity_poly.pdbx_seq_one_letter_code
_entity_poly.pdbx_strand_id
1 'polypeptide(L)' 'GGGDAFSAGLIKSLIEKPEDPQAALDFALAASALKHTISGDFNLVTEAEVKSLLQGDSSGRVQR' A
#
# COMPACT_ATOMS: atom_id res chain seq x y z
N GLY A 1 2.43 13.06 1.95
CA GLY A 1 2.39 11.85 2.79
C GLY A 1 2.47 10.52 2.05
N GLY A 2 2.86 10.45 0.76
CA GLY A 2 3.09 9.14 0.09
C GLY A 2 4.26 8.35 0.72
N GLY A 3 5.35 9.03 1.05
CA GLY A 3 6.48 8.43 1.76
C GLY A 3 6.14 7.95 3.18
N ASP A 4 5.28 8.67 3.90
CA ASP A 4 4.81 8.26 5.22
C ASP A 4 3.87 7.05 5.11
N ALA A 5 3.00 7.03 4.10
CA ALA A 5 2.16 5.88 3.78
C ALA A 5 2.99 4.63 3.45
N PHE A 6 4.06 4.79 2.65
CA PHE A 6 5.00 3.71 2.35
C PHE A 6 5.67 3.18 3.61
N SER A 7 6.26 4.09 4.40
CA SER A 7 7.03 3.72 5.60
C SER A 7 6.14 3.04 6.64
N ALA A 8 4.94 3.58 6.88
CA ALA A 8 3.96 2.97 7.78
C ALA A 8 3.50 1.59 7.27
N GLY A 9 3.22 1.45 5.97
CA GLY A 9 2.82 0.18 5.36
C GLY A 9 3.91 -0.89 5.44
N LEU A 10 5.17 -0.50 5.24
CA LEU A 10 6.32 -1.39 5.32
C LEU A 10 6.56 -1.88 6.75
N ILE A 11 6.60 -0.97 7.73
CA ILE A 11 6.79 -1.31 9.15
C ILE A 11 5.67 -2.25 9.61
N LYS A 12 4.42 -1.91 9.33
CA LYS A 12 3.25 -2.73 9.69
C LYS A 12 3.36 -4.14 9.12
N SER A 13 3.69 -4.27 7.84
CA SER A 13 3.73 -5.57 7.16
C SER A 13 4.91 -6.43 7.59
N LEU A 14 6.08 -5.82 7.85
CA LEU A 14 7.24 -6.54 8.39
C LEU A 14 7.00 -7.04 9.83
N ILE A 15 6.21 -6.31 10.62
CA ILE A 15 5.81 -6.75 11.97
C ILE A 15 4.86 -7.96 11.88
N GLU A 16 3.92 -7.95 10.94
CA GLU A 16 2.94 -9.03 10.79
C GLU A 16 3.47 -10.28 10.10
N LYS A 17 4.38 -10.11 9.12
CA LYS A 17 4.93 -11.18 8.29
C LYS A 17 6.44 -11.01 8.07
N PRO A 18 7.25 -11.15 9.13
CA PRO A 18 8.70 -10.98 9.04
C PRO A 18 9.38 -11.97 8.08
N GLU A 19 8.75 -13.11 7.80
CA GLU A 19 9.24 -14.15 6.88
C GLU A 19 9.05 -13.82 5.39
N ASP A 20 8.21 -12.84 5.05
CA ASP A 20 7.88 -12.48 3.67
C ASP A 20 8.10 -10.98 3.38
N PRO A 21 9.37 -10.55 3.25
CA PRO A 21 9.71 -9.16 3.02
C PRO A 21 9.23 -8.64 1.66
N GLN A 22 9.00 -9.52 0.68
CA GLN A 22 8.47 -9.10 -0.62
C GLN A 22 7.00 -8.70 -0.49
N ALA A 23 6.18 -9.49 0.19
CA ALA A 23 4.79 -9.12 0.47
C ALA A 23 4.69 -7.81 1.28
N ALA A 24 5.64 -7.57 2.20
CA ALA A 24 5.69 -6.32 2.94
C ALA A 24 6.02 -5.11 2.04
N LEU A 25 6.94 -5.28 1.09
CA LEU A 25 7.28 -4.27 0.10
C LEU A 25 6.11 -3.96 -0.83
N ASP A 26 5.43 -5.00 -1.32
CA ASP A 26 4.27 -4.86 -2.21
C ASP A 26 3.13 -4.12 -1.51
N PHE A 27 2.85 -4.45 -0.24
CA PHE A 27 1.87 -3.73 0.57
C PHE A 27 2.22 -2.25 0.76
N ALA A 28 3.49 -1.94 1.07
CA ALA A 28 3.96 -0.57 1.24
C ALA A 28 3.84 0.25 -0.05
N LEU A 29 4.18 -0.34 -1.20
CA LEU A 29 4.02 0.26 -2.52
C LEU A 29 2.55 0.55 -2.85
N ALA A 30 1.67 -0.43 -2.61
CA ALA A 30 0.23 -0.27 -2.83
C ALA A 30 -0.37 0.83 -1.93
N ALA A 31 0.00 0.88 -0.64
CA ALA A 31 -0.43 1.93 0.28
C ALA A 31 0.05 3.33 -0.15
N SER A 32 1.30 3.44 -0.62
CA SER A 32 1.86 4.68 -1.15
C SER A 32 1.14 5.15 -2.42
N ALA A 33 0.87 4.21 -3.35
CA ALA A 33 0.16 4.51 -4.58
C ALA A 33 -1.28 5.00 -4.31
N LEU A 34 -2.00 4.34 -3.40
CA LEU A 34 -3.35 4.75 -3.00
C LEU A 34 -3.34 6.10 -2.27
N LYS A 35 -2.31 6.42 -1.49
CA LYS A 35 -2.21 7.73 -0.83
C LYS A 35 -2.26 8.89 -1.83
N HIS A 36 -1.73 8.72 -3.04
CA HIS A 36 -1.76 9.75 -4.09
C HIS A 36 -3.15 10.04 -4.66
N THR A 37 -4.14 9.18 -4.40
CA THR A 37 -5.54 9.40 -4.84
C THR A 37 -6.36 10.20 -3.82
N ILE A 38 -5.83 10.40 -2.60
CA ILE A 38 -6.50 11.10 -1.50
C ILE A 38 -5.87 12.48 -1.30
N SER A 39 -6.67 13.54 -1.35
CA SER A 39 -6.21 14.90 -1.03
C SER A 39 -5.83 15.05 0.45
N GLY A 40 -4.82 15.87 0.70
CA GLY A 40 -4.26 16.05 2.04
C GLY A 40 -3.11 15.10 2.35
N ASP A 41 -2.55 15.20 3.54
CA ASP A 41 -1.28 14.56 3.88
C ASP A 41 -1.45 13.19 4.55
N PHE A 42 -2.53 13.02 5.32
CA PHE A 42 -2.84 11.78 6.02
C PHE A 42 -3.20 10.64 5.07
N ASN A 43 -2.66 9.46 5.38
CA ASN A 43 -3.07 8.24 4.72
C ASN A 43 -4.37 7.72 5.34
N LEU A 44 -5.48 7.84 4.60
CA LEU A 44 -6.80 7.34 5.00
C LEU A 44 -7.17 6.01 4.32
N VAL A 45 -6.18 5.39 3.66
CA VAL A 45 -6.34 4.10 2.98
C VAL A 45 -6.47 2.99 4.01
N THR A 46 -7.47 2.12 3.80
CA THR A 46 -7.72 0.94 4.62
C THR A 46 -6.91 -0.26 4.13
N GLU A 47 -6.63 -1.21 5.02
CA GLU A 47 -5.95 -2.45 4.66
C GLU A 47 -6.69 -3.25 3.58
N ALA A 48 -8.03 -3.20 3.58
CA ALA A 48 -8.85 -3.86 2.57
C ALA A 48 -8.64 -3.26 1.17
N GLU A 49 -8.54 -1.93 1.05
CA GLU A 49 -8.25 -1.26 -0.22
C GLU A 49 -6.85 -1.59 -0.73
N VAL A 50 -5.84 -1.65 0.16
CA VAL A 50 -4.48 -2.07 -0.22
C VAL A 50 -4.49 -3.50 -0.74
N LYS A 51 -5.13 -4.44 -0.02
CA LYS A 51 -5.25 -5.84 -0.45
C LYS A 51 -6.04 -5.97 -1.75
N SER A 52 -7.09 -5.17 -1.93
CA SER A 52 -7.86 -5.15 -3.17
C SER A 52 -7.02 -4.66 -4.35
N LEU A 53 -6.12 -3.69 -4.15
CA LEU A 53 -5.20 -3.25 -5.20
C LEU A 53 -4.16 -4.33 -5.55
N LEU A 54 -3.65 -5.05 -4.55
CA LEU A 54 -2.71 -6.16 -4.74
C LEU A 54 -3.33 -7.39 -5.39
N GLN A 55 -4.61 -7.66 -5.13
CA GLN A 55 -5.39 -8.74 -5.76
C GLN A 55 -5.96 -8.33 -7.12
N GLY A 56 -6.05 -7.01 -7.37
CA GLY A 56 -6.44 -6.44 -8.65
C GLY A 56 -5.36 -6.65 -9.70
N ASP A 57 -5.77 -6.67 -10.96
CA ASP A 57 -4.94 -7.00 -12.12
C ASP A 57 -3.55 -6.35 -12.03
N SER A 58 -2.53 -7.20 -11.88
CA SER A 58 -1.10 -6.92 -11.70
C SER A 58 -0.44 -6.09 -12.81
N SER A 59 -1.24 -5.46 -13.68
CA SER A 59 -0.83 -4.59 -14.77
C SER A 59 -0.71 -3.11 -14.37
N GLY A 60 -1.13 -2.72 -13.15
CA GLY A 60 -1.09 -1.32 -12.70
C GLY A 60 -1.93 -0.38 -13.58
N ARG A 61 -2.85 -0.93 -14.37
CA ARG A 61 -3.69 -0.16 -15.28
C ARG A 61 -4.85 0.42 -14.51
N VAL A 62 -4.84 1.75 -14.40
CA VAL A 62 -6.04 2.53 -14.08
C VAL A 62 -7.08 2.23 -15.16
N GLN A 63 -8.08 1.40 -14.85
CA GLN A 63 -9.30 1.37 -15.65
C GLN A 63 -10.10 2.62 -15.30
N ARG A 64 -10.36 3.45 -16.32
CA ARG A 64 -11.21 4.65 -16.27
C ARG A 64 -12.59 4.32 -16.81
#